data_AF-A0A450XSH7-F1
#
_entry.id   AF-A0A450XSH7-F1
#
_cell.length_a   1.000
_cell.length_b   1.000
_cell.length_c   1.000
_cell.angle_alpha   90.00
_cell.angle_beta   90.00
_cell.angle_gamma   90.00
#
_symmetry.space_group_name_H-M   'P 1'
#
loop_
_entity.id
_entity.type
_entity.pdbx_description
1 polymer ?
#
loop_
_entity_poly.entity_id
_entity_poly.type
_entity_poly.pdbx_seq_one_letter_code
_entity_poly.pdbx_strand_id
1 'polypeptide(L)'
;MSKIKYPPEFLRLLKSVKAKRPRTIIEHILRHGQITTEELKDTYGYSHPPRAARDVREQGIPIITFRVAGVDGRSIAAYKFGDPSDVRSTQLSGRTAFSSDLRESLIGKYGSRCNIYLEPFPERDLQIDHRVPFEIAGTNDNLSEDIK
;
A
#
# COMPACT_ATOMS: atom_id res chain seq x y z
N MET A 1 -4.14 -16.68 26.70
CA MET A 1 -3.89 -15.75 25.57
C MET A 1 -2.66 -16.24 24.81
N SER A 2 -2.86 -16.91 23.67
CA SER A 2 -1.76 -17.41 22.84
C SER A 2 -1.01 -16.22 22.26
N LYS A 3 0.24 -16.01 22.68
CA LYS A 3 1.17 -15.11 21.98
C LYS A 3 1.37 -15.70 20.58
N ILE A 4 0.65 -15.17 19.60
CA ILE A 4 0.86 -15.51 18.20
C ILE A 4 2.32 -15.16 17.90
N LYS A 5 3.14 -16.19 17.67
CA LYS A 5 4.56 -16.02 17.38
C LYS A 5 4.71 -15.69 15.91
N TYR A 6 4.82 -14.39 15.60
CA TYR A 6 5.19 -13.94 14.27
C TYR A 6 6.71 -14.08 14.06
N PRO A 7 7.16 -14.31 12.81
CA PRO A 7 8.58 -14.31 12.48
C PRO A 7 9.26 -12.99 12.89
N PRO A 8 10.53 -13.01 13.31
CA PRO A 8 11.24 -11.82 13.76
C PRO A 8 11.35 -10.75 12.65
N GLU A 9 11.47 -11.17 11.39
CA GLU A 9 11.49 -10.25 10.25
C GLU A 9 10.17 -9.50 10.07
N PHE A 10 9.05 -10.23 10.20
CA PHE A 10 7.71 -9.62 10.16
C PHE A 10 7.53 -8.59 11.27
N LEU A 11 7.98 -8.89 12.49
CA LEU A 11 7.94 -7.94 13.60
C LEU A 11 8.80 -6.70 13.36
N ARG A 12 9.90 -6.81 12.62
CA ARG A 12 10.72 -5.64 12.23
C ARG A 12 9.98 -4.77 11.22
N LEU A 13 9.32 -5.37 10.23
CA LEU A 13 8.47 -4.65 9.27
C LEU A 13 7.31 -3.92 9.95
N LEU A 14 6.60 -4.60 10.87
CA LEU A 14 5.51 -3.96 11.62
C LEU A 14 6.00 -2.74 12.41
N LYS A 15 7.24 -2.77 12.93
CA LYS A 15 7.86 -1.67 13.67
C LYS A 15 8.43 -0.57 12.77
N SER A 16 8.70 -0.82 11.49
CA SER A 16 9.23 0.20 10.57
C SER A 16 8.14 1.17 10.09
N VAL A 17 6.86 0.83 10.25
CA VAL A 17 5.73 1.68 9.86
C VAL A 17 5.67 2.95 10.74
N LYS A 18 5.91 4.11 10.12
CA LYS A 18 5.93 5.42 10.81
C LYS A 18 4.57 6.13 10.81
N ALA A 19 3.71 5.84 9.83
CA ALA A 19 2.43 6.53 9.69
C ALA A 19 1.48 6.21 10.86
N LYS A 20 0.87 7.25 11.44
CA LYS A 20 0.07 7.15 12.68
C LYS A 20 -1.06 6.13 12.56
N ARG A 21 -1.87 6.23 11.51
CA ARG A 21 -3.05 5.37 11.29
C ARG A 21 -2.70 3.88 11.15
N PRO A 22 -1.83 3.47 10.20
CA PRO A 22 -1.49 2.05 10.09
C PRO A 22 -0.77 1.52 11.32
N ARG A 23 0.06 2.33 11.98
CA ARG A 23 0.71 1.95 13.25
C ARG A 23 -0.29 1.62 14.35
N THR A 24 -1.31 2.45 14.56
CA THR A 24 -2.35 2.20 15.57
C THR A 24 -3.08 0.87 15.32
N ILE A 25 -3.37 0.56 14.06
CA ILE A 25 -4.03 -0.68 13.65
C ILE A 25 -3.13 -1.89 13.91
N ILE A 26 -1.85 -1.80 13.50
CA ILE A 26 -0.85 -2.84 13.73
C ILE A 26 -0.71 -3.14 15.23
N GLU A 27 -0.59 -2.11 16.06
CA GLU A 27 -0.47 -2.27 17.51
C GLU A 27 -1.72 -2.86 18.16
N HIS A 28 -2.91 -2.56 17.62
CA HIS A 28 -4.16 -3.14 18.10
C HIS A 28 -4.23 -4.64 17.75
N ILE A 29 -3.97 -5.00 16.48
CA ILE A 29 -3.98 -6.39 16.03
C ILE A 29 -2.90 -7.21 16.76
N LEU A 30 -1.74 -6.63 17.06
CA LEU A 30 -0.71 -7.30 17.87
C LEU A 30 -1.15 -7.60 19.31
N ARG A 31 -2.03 -6.77 19.90
CA ARG A 31 -2.53 -6.93 21.27
C ARG A 31 -3.75 -7.84 21.36
N HIS A 32 -4.71 -7.67 20.45
CA HIS A 32 -6.03 -8.30 20.49
C HIS A 32 -6.19 -9.43 19.46
N GLY A 33 -5.26 -9.58 18.51
CA GLY A 33 -5.27 -10.58 17.44
C GLY A 33 -6.09 -10.17 16.21
N GLN A 34 -7.04 -9.25 16.37
CA GLN A 34 -7.89 -8.70 15.32
C GLN A 34 -8.31 -7.27 15.66
N ILE A 35 -8.88 -6.56 14.71
CA ILE A 35 -9.54 -5.28 14.92
C ILE A 35 -10.85 -5.24 14.12
N THR A 36 -11.94 -4.81 14.73
CA THR A 36 -13.26 -4.71 14.09
C THR A 36 -13.50 -3.34 13.46
N THR A 37 -14.48 -3.25 12.56
CA THR A 37 -14.94 -1.95 12.03
C THR A 37 -15.54 -1.05 13.10
N GLU A 38 -16.14 -1.63 14.15
CA GLU A 38 -16.68 -0.91 15.30
C GLU A 38 -15.55 -0.30 16.13
N GLU A 39 -14.53 -1.08 16.49
CA GLU A 39 -13.34 -0.58 17.22
C GLU A 39 -12.62 0.54 16.45
N LEU A 40 -12.47 0.39 15.13
CA LEU A 40 -11.89 1.42 14.28
C LEU A 40 -12.68 2.74 14.34
N LYS A 41 -14.01 2.67 14.41
CA LYS A 41 -14.89 3.83 14.44
C LYS A 41 -15.01 4.43 15.83
N ASP A 42 -15.31 3.61 16.83
CA ASP A 42 -15.74 4.05 18.17
C ASP A 42 -14.54 4.27 19.11
N THR A 43 -13.50 3.43 19.01
CA THR A 43 -12.29 3.59 19.85
C THR A 43 -11.29 4.54 19.23
N TYR A 44 -11.11 4.47 17.91
CA TYR A 44 -10.06 5.23 17.21
C TYR A 44 -10.57 6.41 16.38
N GLY A 45 -11.88 6.58 16.24
CA GLY A 45 -12.47 7.72 15.53
C GLY A 45 -12.28 7.68 14.00
N TYR A 46 -11.96 6.52 13.41
CA TYR A 46 -11.80 6.40 11.96
C TYR A 46 -13.14 6.16 11.28
N SER A 47 -13.68 7.20 10.63
CA SER A 47 -14.96 7.16 9.92
C SER A 47 -15.00 6.21 8.72
N HIS A 48 -13.84 5.86 8.14
CA HIS A 48 -13.73 4.98 6.98
C HIS A 48 -12.84 3.74 7.23
N PRO A 49 -13.34 2.71 7.96
CA PRO A 49 -12.56 1.53 8.32
C PRO A 49 -11.87 0.79 7.15
N PRO A 50 -12.50 0.63 5.96
CA PRO A 50 -11.82 0.00 4.83
C PRO A 50 -10.58 0.75 4.35
N ARG A 51 -10.54 2.08 4.52
CA ARG A 51 -9.38 2.91 4.13
C ARG A 51 -8.27 2.74 5.16
N ALA A 52 -8.62 2.66 6.43
CA ALA A 52 -7.68 2.42 7.51
C ALA A 52 -6.97 1.06 7.32
N ALA A 53 -7.71 -0.01 6.97
CA ALA A 53 -7.13 -1.31 6.63
C ALA A 53 -6.28 -1.26 5.35
N ARG A 54 -6.72 -0.50 4.33
CA ARG A 54 -5.96 -0.29 3.10
C ARG A 54 -4.61 0.39 3.36
N ASP A 55 -4.57 1.42 4.21
CA ASP A 55 -3.33 2.13 4.53
C ASP A 55 -2.26 1.20 5.15
N VAL A 56 -2.67 0.11 5.81
CA VAL A 56 -1.74 -0.93 6.30
C VAL A 56 -1.28 -1.85 5.16
N ARG A 57 -2.17 -2.23 4.23
CA ARG A 57 -1.79 -3.01 3.04
C ARG A 57 -0.85 -2.23 2.13
N GLU A 58 -1.04 -0.92 2.03
CA GLU A 58 -0.13 -0.02 1.30
C GLU A 58 1.27 0.02 1.93
N GLN A 59 1.47 -0.44 3.17
CA GLN A 59 2.80 -0.63 3.78
C GLN A 59 3.40 -2.03 3.51
N GLY A 60 2.79 -2.84 2.64
CA GLY A 60 3.24 -4.20 2.33
C GLY A 60 2.82 -5.26 3.35
N ILE A 61 1.99 -4.91 4.34
CA ILE A 61 1.56 -5.83 5.39
C ILE A 61 0.26 -6.54 4.97
N PRO A 62 0.23 -7.89 4.94
CA PRO A 62 -0.95 -8.63 4.56
C PRO A 62 -2.03 -8.54 5.65
N ILE A 63 -3.24 -8.12 5.26
CA ILE A 63 -4.43 -8.08 6.12
C ILE A 63 -5.57 -8.83 5.46
N ILE A 64 -6.10 -9.81 6.19
CA ILE A 64 -7.30 -10.57 5.82
C ILE A 64 -8.53 -9.91 6.44
N THR A 65 -9.58 -9.76 5.65
CA THR A 65 -10.90 -9.34 6.11
C THR A 65 -11.75 -10.58 6.36
N PHE A 66 -12.42 -10.66 7.51
CA PHE A 66 -13.39 -11.70 7.84
C PHE A 66 -14.59 -11.09 8.55
N ARG A 67 -15.65 -11.88 8.76
CA ARG A 67 -16.87 -11.40 9.40
C ARG A 67 -16.97 -11.91 10.84
N VAL A 68 -17.39 -11.03 11.75
CA VAL A 68 -17.66 -11.36 13.16
C VAL A 68 -19.02 -10.81 13.57
N ALA A 69 -19.61 -11.33 14.65
CA ALA A 69 -20.81 -10.73 15.23
C ALA A 69 -20.42 -9.45 15.98
N GLY A 70 -21.03 -8.32 15.63
CA GLY A 70 -20.91 -7.06 16.35
C GLY A 70 -21.76 -7.05 17.61
N VAL A 71 -21.64 -5.97 18.39
CA VAL A 71 -22.37 -5.82 19.66
C VAL A 71 -23.89 -5.85 19.44
N ASP A 72 -24.35 -5.32 18.31
CA ASP A 72 -25.78 -5.30 17.91
C ASP A 72 -26.26 -6.64 17.31
N GLY A 73 -25.44 -7.70 17.34
CA GLY A 73 -25.75 -9.01 16.74
C GLY A 73 -25.66 -9.05 15.21
N ARG A 74 -25.41 -7.91 14.56
CA ARG A 74 -25.18 -7.84 13.10
C ARG A 74 -23.78 -8.31 12.76
N SER A 75 -23.64 -8.93 11.59
CA SER A 75 -22.33 -9.36 11.11
C SER A 75 -21.53 -8.15 10.60
N ILE A 76 -20.40 -7.84 11.27
CA ILE A 76 -19.48 -6.76 10.93
C ILE A 76 -18.17 -7.29 10.36
N ALA A 77 -17.41 -6.43 9.69
CA ALA A 77 -16.07 -6.79 9.22
C ALA A 77 -15.04 -6.67 10.35
N ALA A 78 -14.10 -7.61 10.37
CA ALA A 78 -12.91 -7.61 11.19
C ALA A 78 -11.67 -7.88 10.34
N TYR A 79 -10.54 -7.38 10.83
CA TYR A 79 -9.25 -7.44 10.15
C TYR A 79 -8.23 -8.12 11.05
N LYS A 80 -7.43 -9.03 10.48
CA LYS A 80 -6.30 -9.68 11.15
C LYS A 80 -5.11 -9.77 10.19
N PHE A 81 -3.92 -10.02 10.72
CA PHE A 81 -2.76 -10.29 9.88
C PHE A 81 -3.00 -11.56 9.04
N GLY A 82 -2.56 -11.49 7.78
CA GLY A 82 -2.48 -12.64 6.90
C GLY A 82 -1.22 -13.46 7.15
N ASP A 83 -0.87 -14.30 6.18
CA ASP A 83 0.38 -15.05 6.23
C ASP A 83 1.58 -14.08 6.13
N PRO A 84 2.54 -14.10 7.06
CA PRO A 84 3.78 -13.33 6.94
C PRO A 84 4.58 -13.61 5.66
N SER A 85 4.37 -14.75 5.00
CA SER A 85 4.99 -15.05 3.70
C SER A 85 4.40 -14.23 2.54
N ASP A 86 3.18 -13.69 2.68
CA ASP A 86 2.52 -12.84 1.67
C ASP A 86 2.93 -11.37 1.77
N VAL A 87 3.97 -11.06 2.57
CA VAL A 87 4.52 -9.71 2.64
C VAL A 87 5.02 -9.31 1.27
N ARG A 88 4.39 -8.28 0.71
CA ARG A 88 4.78 -7.74 -0.59
C ARG A 88 6.02 -6.88 -0.41
N SER A 89 7.07 -7.17 -1.18
CA SER A 89 8.31 -6.39 -1.21
C SER A 89 8.07 -4.97 -1.75
N THR A 90 7.09 -4.80 -2.63
CA THR A 90 6.73 -3.51 -3.22
C THR A 90 5.58 -2.86 -2.45
N GLN A 91 5.82 -1.63 -1.99
CA GLN A 91 4.79 -0.76 -1.46
C GLN A 91 3.72 -0.57 -2.55
N LEU A 92 2.45 -0.91 -2.28
CA LEU A 92 1.32 -0.60 -3.17
C LEU A 92 1.06 0.92 -3.11
N SER A 93 2.01 1.68 -3.63
CA SER A 93 1.90 3.13 -3.80
C SER A 93 1.21 3.40 -5.14
N GLY A 94 0.46 4.49 -5.21
CA GLY A 94 -0.14 4.96 -6.46
C GLY A 94 0.93 5.48 -7.43
N ARG A 95 0.56 6.49 -8.23
CA ARG A 95 1.50 7.17 -9.13
C ARG A 95 2.70 7.68 -8.32
N THR A 96 3.87 7.13 -8.61
CA THR A 96 5.14 7.66 -8.11
C THR A 96 5.59 8.74 -9.07
N ALA A 97 5.85 9.94 -8.57
CA ALA A 97 6.49 10.96 -9.37
C ALA A 97 7.91 10.49 -9.70
N PHE A 98 8.30 10.59 -10.97
CA PHE A 98 9.68 10.39 -11.36
C PHE A 98 10.58 11.45 -10.74
N SER A 99 11.86 11.11 -10.51
CA SER A 99 12.83 12.06 -9.99
C SER A 99 13.10 13.19 -11.00
N SER A 100 13.47 14.36 -10.47
CA SER A 100 14.01 15.47 -11.27
C SER A 100 15.19 15.01 -12.12
N ASP A 101 16.05 14.17 -11.55
CA ASP A 101 17.28 13.71 -12.18
C ASP A 101 17.00 12.85 -13.42
N LEU A 102 15.93 12.05 -13.38
CA LEU A 102 15.49 11.28 -14.55
C LEU A 102 14.99 12.21 -15.66
N ARG A 103 14.22 13.25 -15.31
CA ARG A 103 13.73 14.25 -16.26
C ARG A 103 14.89 14.96 -16.95
N GLU A 104 15.86 15.44 -16.19
CA GLU A 104 17.04 16.13 -16.71
C GLU A 104 17.87 15.23 -17.61
N SER A 105 18.07 13.96 -17.21
CA SER A 105 18.78 12.97 -18.02
C SER A 105 18.10 12.70 -19.37
N LEU A 106 16.76 12.65 -19.39
CA LEU A 106 15.98 12.44 -20.61
C LEU A 106 16.06 13.66 -21.55
N ILE A 107 15.96 14.87 -21.01
CA ILE A 107 16.12 16.10 -21.78
C ILE A 107 17.54 16.20 -22.35
N GLY A 108 18.57 15.88 -21.55
CA GLY A 108 19.96 15.87 -22.02
C GLY A 108 20.22 14.87 -23.15
N LYS A 109 19.56 13.70 -23.12
CA LYS A 109 19.75 12.65 -24.13
C LYS A 109 18.96 12.88 -25.42
N TYR A 110 17.72 13.36 -25.31
CA TYR A 110 16.79 13.45 -26.45
C TYR A 110 16.51 14.88 -26.91
N GLY A 111 17.02 15.87 -26.18
CA GLY A 111 16.66 17.27 -26.35
C GLY A 111 15.27 17.59 -25.78
N SER A 112 14.98 18.88 -25.70
CA SER A 112 13.66 19.40 -25.34
C SER A 112 12.67 19.27 -26.51
N ARG A 113 12.26 18.03 -26.82
CA ARG A 113 11.32 17.74 -27.90
C ARG A 113 10.21 16.78 -27.46
N CYS A 114 9.05 16.91 -28.07
CA CYS A 114 8.00 15.91 -27.92
C CYS A 114 8.33 14.67 -28.76
N ASN A 115 8.40 13.48 -28.14
CA ASN A 115 8.68 12.24 -28.87
C ASN A 115 7.48 11.70 -29.68
N ILE A 116 6.30 12.33 -29.57
CA ILE A 116 5.12 11.98 -30.38
C ILE A 116 5.08 12.85 -31.64
N TYR A 117 5.13 14.18 -31.48
CA TYR A 117 5.08 15.13 -32.60
C TYR A 117 6.45 15.39 -33.25
N LEU A 118 7.54 14.97 -32.60
CA LEU A 118 8.94 15.17 -33.04
C LEU A 118 9.36 16.65 -33.16
N GLU A 119 8.64 17.55 -32.49
CA GLU A 119 8.90 18.99 -32.51
C GLU A 119 9.56 19.49 -31.21
N PRO A 120 10.36 20.57 -31.26
CA PRO A 120 10.87 21.24 -30.08
C PRO A 120 9.73 21.72 -29.18
N PHE A 121 9.87 21.52 -27.88
CA PHE A 121 8.85 21.89 -26.91
C PHE A 121 9.50 22.51 -25.67
N PRO A 122 8.90 23.52 -25.04
CA PRO A 122 9.46 24.10 -23.83
C PRO A 122 9.65 23.04 -22.74
N GLU A 123 10.82 23.02 -22.10
CA GLU A 123 11.17 22.01 -21.10
C GLU A 123 10.16 21.91 -19.97
N ARG A 124 9.62 23.05 -19.51
CA ARG A 124 8.61 23.13 -18.45
C ARG A 124 7.32 22.36 -18.80
N ASP A 125 6.98 22.32 -20.08
CA ASP A 125 5.76 21.74 -20.61
C ASP A 125 5.96 20.27 -21.03
N LEU A 126 7.21 19.78 -21.07
CA LEU A 126 7.52 18.36 -21.24
C LEU A 126 7.23 17.59 -19.95
N GLN A 127 6.28 16.66 -20.05
CA GLN A 127 5.97 15.70 -19.00
C GLN A 127 6.57 14.34 -19.35
N ILE A 128 7.14 13.67 -18.35
CA ILE A 128 7.47 12.26 -18.48
C ILE A 128 6.14 11.52 -18.53
N ASP A 129 5.87 10.84 -19.65
CA ASP A 129 4.69 10.00 -19.76
C ASP A 129 4.84 8.83 -18.78
N HIS A 130 4.05 8.89 -17.71
CA HIS A 130 3.98 7.86 -16.70
C HIS A 130 2.95 6.82 -17.15
N ARG A 131 3.25 6.10 -18.23
CA ARG A 131 2.62 4.78 -18.46
C ARG A 131 3.15 3.79 -17.42
N VAL A 132 2.81 4.02 -16.15
CA VAL A 132 2.98 3.04 -15.08
C VAL A 132 1.93 1.97 -15.29
N PRO A 133 2.27 0.67 -15.17
CA PRO A 133 1.28 -0.40 -15.18
C PRO A 133 0.32 -0.18 -14.02
N PHE A 134 -0.90 0.23 -14.35
CA PHE A 134 -2.00 0.17 -13.41
C PHE A 134 -2.39 -1.31 -13.28
N GLU A 135 -2.59 -1.77 -12.05
CA GLU A 135 -3.27 -3.05 -11.83
C GLU A 135 -4.71 -2.90 -12.34
N ILE A 136 -5.01 -3.53 -13.48
CA ILE A 136 -6.38 -3.67 -13.96
C ILE A 136 -7.02 -4.73 -13.07
N ALA A 137 -8.20 -4.45 -12.52
CA ALA A 137 -8.94 -5.42 -11.73
C ALA A 137 -9.06 -6.75 -12.49
N GLY A 138 -8.47 -7.82 -11.95
CA GLY A 138 -8.35 -9.14 -12.60
C GLY A 138 -6.91 -9.58 -12.92
N THR A 139 -5.91 -8.72 -12.76
CA THR A 139 -4.49 -9.08 -12.94
C THR A 139 -3.97 -9.74 -11.66
N ASN A 140 -4.28 -11.01 -11.44
CA ASN A 140 -3.65 -11.80 -10.37
C ASN A 140 -2.44 -12.58 -10.93
N ASP A 141 -1.36 -12.55 -10.14
CA ASP A 141 -0.21 -13.46 -10.09
C ASP A 141 0.56 -13.72 -11.39
N ASN A 142 1.52 -12.84 -11.73
CA ASN A 142 2.86 -13.18 -12.25
C ASN A 142 3.50 -11.93 -12.88
N LEU A 143 4.01 -11.00 -12.06
CA LEU A 143 5.09 -10.15 -12.54
C LEU A 143 6.39 -10.95 -12.34
N SER A 144 6.83 -11.65 -13.38
CA SER A 144 8.22 -12.09 -13.45
C SER A 144 9.11 -10.86 -13.43
N GLU A 145 10.15 -10.90 -12.59
CA GLU A 145 11.22 -9.92 -12.54
C GLU A 145 12.04 -9.97 -13.84
N ASP A 146 11.50 -9.43 -14.94
CA ASP A 146 12.26 -9.21 -16.15
C ASP A 146 12.78 -7.77 -16.16
N ILE A 147 13.78 -7.53 -15.30
CA ILE A 147 14.73 -6.44 -15.50
C ILE A 147 15.94 -7.05 -16.22
N LYS A 148 16.03 -6.80 -17.52
CA LYS A 148 17.28 -6.90 -18.31
C LYS A 148 17.69 -5.52 -18.78
#